data_AF-A0A7K0FHM6-F1
#
_entry.id   AF-A0A7K0FHM6-F1
#
_cell.length_a   1.000
_cell.length_b   1.000
_cell.length_c   1.000
_cell.angle_alpha   90.00
_cell.angle_beta   90.00
_cell.angle_gamma   90.00
#
_symmetry.space_group_name_H-M   'P 1'
#
loop_
_entity.id
_entity.type
_entity.pdbx_description
1 polymer ?
#
loop_
_entity_poly.entity_id
_entity_poly.type
_entity_poly.pdbx_seq_one_letter_code
_entity_poly.pdbx_strand_id
1 'polypeptide(L)'
;MNLKFPLFVLLFISALASAQQTMTVNGSKPFPATQEYTFICEKYAYTGETKVQVAKTEKGGILKLSIATANDASRISGGVYVDLANGDVIACVDKNVKESANGQTTSYYYFTPAEMVKLKKTDIKGIRFIIVGSSNTFGNQTGYFTTVNKTTYFSTAFDTSKKSYDTAKEISIL
;
A
#
# COMPACT_ATOMS: atom_id res chain seq x y z
N MET A 1 45.26 -29.55 1.54
CA MET A 1 44.89 -28.15 1.21
C MET A 1 43.65 -28.14 0.32
N ASN A 2 42.45 -28.25 0.89
CA ASN A 2 41.18 -28.21 0.15
C ASN A 2 40.23 -27.18 0.78
N LEU A 3 40.71 -25.93 0.87
CA LEU A 3 39.96 -24.80 1.44
C LEU A 3 39.04 -24.09 0.40
N LYS A 4 38.80 -24.71 -0.77
CA LYS A 4 38.03 -24.10 -1.86
C LYS A 4 36.53 -24.40 -1.80
N PHE A 5 36.14 -25.52 -1.18
CA PHE A 5 34.74 -25.93 -1.05
C PHE A 5 33.94 -25.12 0.00
N PRO A 6 34.47 -24.77 1.20
CA PRO A 6 33.70 -23.97 2.16
C PRO A 6 33.47 -22.51 1.72
N LEU A 7 34.35 -21.97 0.85
CA LEU A 7 34.22 -20.61 0.33
C LEU A 7 33.00 -20.45 -0.60
N PHE A 8 32.72 -21.47 -1.43
CA PHE A 8 31.57 -21.47 -2.34
C PHE A 8 30.23 -21.59 -1.61
N VAL A 9 30.19 -22.32 -0.48
CA VAL A 9 28.98 -22.44 0.35
C VAL A 9 28.69 -21.14 1.10
N LEU A 10 29.72 -20.42 1.56
CA LEU A 10 29.57 -19.12 2.23
C LEU A 10 29.00 -18.05 1.27
N LEU A 11 29.38 -18.08 -0.01
CA LEU A 11 28.88 -17.19 -1.05
C LEU A 11 27.38 -17.42 -1.35
N PHE A 12 26.89 -18.66 -1.30
CA PHE A 12 25.47 -18.97 -1.51
C PHE A 12 24.56 -18.51 -0.36
N ILE A 13 25.06 -18.50 0.89
CA ILE A 13 24.27 -18.04 2.05
C ILE A 13 24.08 -16.51 2.02
N SER A 14 25.01 -15.76 1.42
CA SER A 14 24.90 -14.30 1.26
C SER A 14 23.78 -13.86 0.29
N ALA A 15 23.27 -14.77 -0.54
CA ALA A 15 22.19 -14.49 -1.49
C ALA A 15 20.78 -14.56 -0.87
N LEU A 16 20.64 -14.93 0.40
CA LEU A 16 19.36 -14.95 1.12
C LEU A 16 19.05 -13.65 1.86
N ALA A 17 19.76 -12.56 1.57
CA ALA A 17 19.37 -11.23 2.01
C ALA A 17 17.99 -10.91 1.40
N SER A 18 16.94 -11.06 2.20
CA SER A 18 15.59 -10.63 1.83
C SER A 18 15.68 -9.13 1.53
N ALA A 19 15.60 -8.77 0.24
CA ALA A 19 15.67 -7.38 -0.20
C ALA A 19 14.38 -6.69 0.24
N GLN A 20 14.39 -6.14 1.45
CA GLN A 20 13.30 -5.32 1.97
C GLN A 20 13.08 -4.14 1.01
N GLN A 21 11.84 -3.99 0.53
CA GLN A 21 11.52 -2.87 -0.35
C GLN A 21 11.67 -1.56 0.40
N THR A 22 11.82 -0.47 -0.35
CA THR A 22 11.94 0.86 0.23
C THR A 22 10.92 1.82 -0.36
N MET A 23 10.58 2.84 0.42
CA MET A 23 9.69 3.93 0.05
C MET A 23 10.42 5.25 0.23
N THR A 24 10.40 6.11 -0.78
CA THR A 24 10.91 7.48 -0.70
C THR A 24 9.74 8.44 -0.78
N VAL A 25 9.71 9.44 0.10
CA VAL A 25 8.63 10.43 0.15
C VAL A 25 9.21 11.81 -0.13
N ASN A 26 8.84 12.45 -1.23
CA ASN A 26 9.30 13.79 -1.61
C ASN A 26 10.83 13.97 -1.55
N GLY A 27 11.59 12.96 -2.01
CA GLY A 27 13.06 12.98 -1.98
C GLY A 27 13.69 12.77 -0.60
N SER A 28 12.94 12.29 0.39
CA SER A 28 13.47 11.90 1.69
C SER A 28 14.50 10.76 1.59
N LYS A 29 15.15 10.45 2.72
CA LYS A 29 15.86 9.16 2.84
C LYS A 29 14.86 8.01 2.62
N PRO A 30 15.27 6.91 1.95
CA PRO A 30 14.41 5.75 1.78
C PRO A 30 14.05 5.12 3.11
N PHE A 31 12.77 4.79 3.29
CA PHE A 31 12.23 4.09 4.44
C PHE A 31 12.07 2.60 4.12
N PRO A 32 12.38 1.69 5.06
CA PRO A 32 12.05 0.28 4.89
C PRO A 32 10.53 0.10 4.78
N ALA A 33 10.09 -0.64 3.78
CA ALA A 33 8.69 -0.75 3.39
C ALA A 33 8.29 -2.19 3.05
N THR A 34 6.99 -2.45 3.14
CA THR A 34 6.39 -3.67 2.61
C THR A 34 6.52 -3.72 1.10
N GLN A 35 6.19 -4.87 0.53
CA GLN A 35 5.85 -4.93 -0.89
C GLN A 35 4.68 -3.98 -1.23
N GLU A 36 4.62 -3.56 -2.49
CA GLU A 36 3.48 -2.81 -3.02
C GLU A 36 2.33 -3.77 -3.37
N TYR A 37 1.19 -3.61 -2.70
CA TYR A 37 -0.02 -4.39 -2.91
C TYR A 37 -0.92 -3.73 -3.95
N THR A 38 -1.65 -4.53 -4.71
CA THR A 38 -2.68 -4.02 -5.64
C THR A 38 -4.05 -4.34 -5.06
N PHE A 39 -4.71 -3.34 -4.46
CA PHE A 39 -6.04 -3.50 -3.93
C PHE A 39 -7.08 -3.19 -4.99
N ILE A 40 -8.21 -3.89 -4.94
CA ILE A 40 -9.33 -3.71 -5.87
C ILE A 40 -10.15 -2.50 -5.43
N CYS A 41 -10.58 -1.65 -6.36
CA CYS A 41 -11.38 -0.45 -6.16
C CYS A 41 -12.53 -0.41 -7.19
N GLU A 42 -13.49 -1.31 -7.02
CA GLU A 42 -14.55 -1.64 -8.01
C GLU A 42 -15.31 -0.43 -8.57
N LYS A 43 -15.52 0.62 -7.75
CA LYS A 43 -16.31 1.79 -8.15
C LYS A 43 -15.53 2.85 -8.92
N TYR A 44 -14.19 2.74 -8.98
CA TYR A 44 -13.36 3.72 -9.65
C TYR A 44 -13.26 3.40 -11.14
N ALA A 45 -13.90 4.23 -11.97
CA ALA A 45 -14.15 3.94 -13.38
C ALA A 45 -12.89 3.89 -14.27
N TYR A 46 -11.74 4.38 -13.79
CA TYR A 46 -10.53 4.47 -14.62
C TYR A 46 -9.70 3.19 -14.61
N THR A 47 -9.29 2.70 -13.42
CA THR A 47 -8.48 1.48 -13.30
C THR A 47 -9.11 0.37 -12.49
N GLY A 48 -10.09 0.66 -11.64
CA GLY A 48 -10.59 -0.32 -10.68
C GLY A 48 -9.56 -0.79 -9.66
N GLU A 49 -8.38 -0.16 -9.55
CA GLU A 49 -7.27 -0.65 -8.72
C GLU A 49 -6.53 0.49 -8.04
N THR A 50 -6.00 0.22 -6.85
CA THR A 50 -5.07 1.11 -6.14
C THR A 50 -3.82 0.37 -5.70
N LYS A 51 -2.70 1.08 -5.65
CA LYS A 51 -1.45 0.57 -5.09
C LYS A 51 -1.32 1.03 -3.64
N VAL A 52 -1.01 0.09 -2.77
CA VAL A 52 -0.92 0.30 -1.32
C VAL A 52 0.43 -0.21 -0.85
N GLN A 53 1.15 0.61 -0.09
CA GLN A 53 2.41 0.22 0.53
C GLN A 53 2.52 0.85 1.92
N VAL A 54 3.10 0.13 2.87
CA VAL A 54 3.35 0.65 4.22
C VAL A 54 4.84 0.68 4.49
N ALA A 55 5.34 1.81 4.99
CA ALA A 55 6.72 1.98 5.41
C ALA A 55 6.83 2.24 6.91
N LYS A 56 7.97 1.88 7.49
CA LYS A 56 8.32 2.18 8.88
C LYS A 56 9.21 3.41 8.96
N THR A 57 8.94 4.23 9.96
CA THR A 57 9.77 5.38 10.34
C THR A 57 10.14 5.27 11.81
N GLU A 58 11.04 6.14 12.27
CA GLU A 58 11.37 6.24 13.70
C GLU A 58 10.17 6.65 14.56
N LYS A 59 9.18 7.36 13.99
CA LYS A 59 8.04 7.94 14.71
C LYS A 59 6.71 7.22 14.45
N GLY A 60 6.74 6.05 13.82
CA GLY A 60 5.54 5.30 13.43
C GLY A 60 5.68 4.75 12.01
N GLY A 61 4.73 5.04 11.13
CA GLY A 61 4.75 4.55 9.76
C GLY A 61 4.14 5.48 8.74
N ILE A 62 4.22 5.08 7.47
CA ILE A 62 3.69 5.82 6.33
C ILE A 62 2.88 4.86 5.48
N LEU A 63 1.64 5.23 5.18
CA LEU A 63 0.84 4.64 4.12
C LEU A 63 1.06 5.43 2.84
N LYS A 64 1.54 4.75 1.80
CA LYS A 64 1.51 5.24 0.42
C LYS A 64 0.26 4.66 -0.25
N LEU A 65 -0.58 5.54 -0.75
CA LEU A 65 -1.75 5.20 -1.56
C LEU A 65 -1.58 5.85 -2.93
N SER A 66 -1.51 5.03 -3.97
CA SER A 66 -1.37 5.49 -5.35
C SER A 66 -2.51 4.99 -6.22
N ILE A 67 -3.02 5.85 -7.09
CA ILE A 67 -4.08 5.51 -8.03
C ILE A 67 -3.82 6.21 -9.36
N ALA A 68 -4.01 5.49 -10.47
CA ALA A 68 -3.94 6.14 -11.77
C ALA A 68 -5.12 7.11 -11.91
N THR A 69 -4.91 8.23 -12.57
CA THR A 69 -5.92 9.27 -12.76
C THR A 69 -6.08 9.60 -14.23
N ALA A 70 -7.28 10.05 -14.60
CA ALA A 70 -7.57 10.44 -15.97
C ALA A 70 -6.88 11.75 -16.39
N ASN A 71 -6.46 12.58 -15.43
CA ASN A 71 -5.73 13.83 -15.65
C ASN A 71 -4.94 14.25 -14.41
N ASP A 72 -4.05 15.22 -14.59
CA ASP A 72 -3.17 15.76 -13.54
C ASP A 72 -3.90 16.63 -12.51
N ALA A 73 -5.12 17.10 -12.83
CA ALA A 73 -5.97 17.83 -11.90
C ALA A 73 -6.64 16.90 -10.86
N SER A 74 -6.73 15.60 -11.16
CA SER A 74 -7.33 14.60 -10.29
C SER A 74 -6.32 14.13 -9.25
N ARG A 75 -6.70 14.16 -7.98
CA ARG A 75 -5.82 13.83 -6.87
C ARG A 75 -6.59 13.20 -5.72
N ILE A 76 -5.89 12.38 -4.93
CA ILE A 76 -6.42 11.94 -3.64
C ILE A 76 -6.39 13.15 -2.69
N SER A 77 -7.48 13.37 -1.94
CA SER A 77 -7.61 14.52 -1.05
C SER A 77 -8.44 14.20 0.17
N GLY A 78 -8.17 14.90 1.28
CA GLY A 78 -8.89 14.69 2.52
C GLY A 78 -8.42 13.45 3.28
N GLY A 79 -9.03 13.26 4.45
CA GLY A 79 -8.68 12.17 5.35
C GLY A 79 -8.96 10.80 4.73
N VAL A 80 -8.13 9.82 5.11
CA VAL A 80 -8.25 8.43 4.70
C VAL A 80 -8.62 7.58 5.91
N TYR A 81 -9.48 6.59 5.71
CA TYR A 81 -9.82 5.64 6.75
C TYR A 81 -9.32 4.26 6.35
N VAL A 82 -8.47 3.67 7.18
CA VAL A 82 -7.96 2.30 7.00
C VAL A 82 -8.80 1.39 7.88
N ASP A 83 -9.64 0.57 7.25
CA ASP A 83 -10.50 -0.40 7.92
C ASP A 83 -9.70 -1.71 8.09
N LEU A 84 -9.60 -2.20 9.32
CA LEU A 84 -8.88 -3.42 9.66
C LEU A 84 -9.83 -4.63 9.69
N ALA A 85 -9.27 -5.83 9.51
CA ALA A 85 -10.04 -7.07 9.48
C ALA A 85 -10.80 -7.37 10.78
N ASN A 86 -10.33 -6.85 11.93
CA ASN A 86 -10.99 -6.96 13.24
C ASN A 86 -12.12 -5.94 13.45
N GLY A 87 -12.37 -5.05 12.48
CA GLY A 87 -13.39 -4.00 12.59
C GLY A 87 -12.88 -2.65 13.12
N ASP A 88 -11.64 -2.57 13.57
CA ASP A 88 -11.04 -1.28 13.94
C ASP A 88 -10.86 -0.38 12.72
N VAL A 89 -10.88 0.93 12.94
CA VAL A 89 -10.63 1.94 11.92
C VAL A 89 -9.50 2.86 12.37
N ILE A 90 -8.52 3.07 11.50
CA ILE A 90 -7.48 4.08 11.68
C ILE A 90 -7.83 5.28 10.80
N ALA A 91 -8.02 6.45 11.42
CA ALA A 91 -8.33 7.69 10.71
C ALA A 91 -7.05 8.49 10.46
N CYS A 92 -6.64 8.56 9.19
CA CYS A 92 -5.47 9.29 8.75
C CYS A 92 -5.85 10.71 8.31
N VAL A 93 -5.17 11.70 8.86
CA VAL A 93 -5.34 13.11 8.47
C VAL A 93 -4.52 13.41 7.22
N ASP A 94 -5.11 14.14 6.27
CA ASP A 94 -4.40 14.65 5.10
C ASP A 94 -3.40 15.73 5.52
N LYS A 95 -2.11 15.43 5.36
CA LYS A 95 -1.02 16.42 5.57
C LYS A 95 -0.57 17.08 4.28
N ASN A 96 -1.32 16.87 3.20
CA ASN A 96 -1.03 17.37 1.85
C ASN A 96 0.35 16.95 1.32
N VAL A 97 0.81 15.75 1.69
CA VAL A 97 2.06 15.16 1.20
C VAL A 97 1.71 14.25 0.02
N LYS A 98 1.94 14.75 -1.20
CA LYS A 98 1.43 14.15 -2.44
C LYS A 98 2.43 14.30 -3.58
N GLU A 99 2.40 13.34 -4.49
CA GLU A 99 3.18 13.33 -5.72
C GLU A 99 2.24 12.97 -6.87
N SER A 100 2.34 13.70 -7.98
CA SER A 100 1.64 13.37 -9.22
C SER A 100 2.66 13.21 -10.33
N ALA A 101 2.70 12.03 -10.95
CA ALA A 101 3.59 11.71 -12.05
C ALA A 101 3.00 10.60 -12.90
N ASN A 102 3.26 10.61 -14.21
CA ASN A 102 2.91 9.53 -15.13
C ASN A 102 1.43 9.11 -15.11
N GLY A 103 0.50 10.08 -15.00
CA GLY A 103 -0.93 9.78 -14.92
C GLY A 103 -1.34 9.02 -13.65
N GLN A 104 -0.54 9.14 -12.58
CA GLN A 104 -0.82 8.59 -11.27
C GLN A 104 -0.70 9.69 -10.21
N THR A 105 -1.65 9.69 -9.28
CA THR A 105 -1.55 10.48 -8.06
C THR A 105 -1.19 9.55 -6.90
N THR A 106 -0.25 9.98 -6.07
CA THR A 106 0.21 9.30 -4.88
C THR A 106 0.02 10.23 -3.69
N SER A 107 -0.53 9.72 -2.60
CA SER A 107 -0.68 10.44 -1.34
C SER A 107 -0.10 9.65 -0.19
N TYR A 108 0.55 10.36 0.73
CA TYR A 108 1.23 9.80 1.88
C TYR A 108 0.51 10.18 3.17
N TYR A 109 0.18 9.17 3.97
CA TYR A 109 -0.49 9.31 5.25
C TYR A 109 0.36 8.74 6.36
N TYR A 110 0.36 9.35 7.53
CA TYR A 110 1.25 8.97 8.63
C TYR A 110 0.48 8.22 9.70
N PHE A 111 1.07 7.12 10.15
CA PHE A 111 0.64 6.37 11.31
C PHE A 111 1.49 6.73 12.52
N THR A 112 0.86 6.81 13.67
CA THR A 112 1.49 6.82 14.98
C THR A 112 2.08 5.44 15.32
N PRO A 113 2.96 5.34 16.34
CA PRO A 113 3.47 4.06 16.79
C PRO A 113 2.37 3.10 17.25
N ALA A 114 1.32 3.60 17.92
CA ALA A 114 0.20 2.79 18.39
C ALA A 114 -0.61 2.20 17.22
N GLU A 115 -0.84 2.98 16.17
CA GLU A 115 -1.52 2.52 14.94
C GLU A 115 -0.68 1.49 14.20
N MET A 116 0.65 1.66 14.14
CA MET A 116 1.54 0.64 13.59
C MET A 116 1.45 -0.68 14.36
N VAL A 117 1.32 -0.64 15.69
CA VAL A 117 1.12 -1.88 16.49
C VAL A 117 -0.18 -2.59 16.11
N LYS A 118 -1.26 -1.86 15.80
CA LYS A 118 -2.50 -2.45 15.29
C LYS A 118 -2.29 -3.11 13.92
N LEU A 119 -1.64 -2.39 13.01
CA LEU A 119 -1.33 -2.90 11.66
C LEU A 119 -0.44 -4.14 11.67
N LYS A 120 0.46 -4.27 12.63
CA LYS A 120 1.28 -5.49 12.82
C LYS A 120 0.48 -6.72 13.28
N LYS A 121 -0.71 -6.51 13.83
CA LYS A 121 -1.55 -7.58 14.42
C LYS A 121 -2.76 -7.92 13.56
N THR A 122 -3.20 -7.02 12.70
CA THR A 122 -4.46 -7.16 11.98
C THR A 122 -4.34 -6.67 10.56
N ASP A 123 -4.77 -7.51 9.62
CA ASP A 123 -4.72 -7.20 8.20
C ASP A 123 -5.56 -5.96 7.87
N ILE A 124 -5.08 -5.17 6.91
CA ILE A 124 -5.89 -4.13 6.28
C ILE A 124 -6.98 -4.84 5.47
N LYS A 125 -8.24 -4.51 5.76
CA LYS A 125 -9.41 -5.00 5.02
C LYS A 125 -9.74 -4.09 3.85
N GLY A 126 -9.65 -2.78 4.05
CA GLY A 126 -9.90 -1.79 3.01
C GLY A 126 -9.47 -0.40 3.41
N ILE A 127 -9.43 0.50 2.44
CA ILE A 127 -9.03 1.89 2.60
C ILE A 127 -10.07 2.77 1.91
N ARG A 128 -10.67 3.68 2.67
CA ARG A 128 -11.64 4.67 2.18
C ARG A 128 -10.93 5.99 1.95
N PHE A 129 -11.10 6.55 0.76
CA PHE A 129 -10.42 7.77 0.32
C PHE A 129 -11.30 8.56 -0.64
N ILE A 130 -10.91 9.80 -0.91
CA ILE A 130 -11.65 10.71 -1.79
C ILE A 130 -10.74 11.11 -2.94
N ILE A 131 -11.27 11.09 -4.16
CA ILE A 131 -10.61 11.67 -5.33
C ILE A 131 -11.35 12.95 -5.69
N VAL A 132 -10.62 14.05 -5.78
CA VAL A 132 -11.13 15.37 -6.19
C VAL A 132 -10.42 15.79 -7.48
N GLY A 133 -11.07 16.58 -8.31
CA GLY A 133 -10.50 17.10 -9.55
C GLY A 133 -11.58 17.61 -10.50
N SER A 134 -11.15 18.17 -11.63
CA SER A 134 -12.04 18.47 -12.75
C SER A 134 -12.08 17.28 -13.69
N SER A 135 -13.22 16.60 -13.77
CA SER A 135 -13.47 15.64 -14.85
C SER A 135 -14.43 16.28 -15.85
N ASN A 136 -14.00 16.37 -17.10
CA ASN A 136 -14.86 16.76 -18.23
C ASN A 136 -15.56 15.53 -18.85
N THR A 137 -15.39 14.36 -18.23
CA THR A 137 -15.80 13.06 -18.76
C THR A 137 -16.85 12.44 -17.85
N PHE A 138 -17.92 11.89 -18.42
CA PHE A 138 -19.00 11.24 -17.67
C PHE A 138 -18.47 9.98 -16.95
N GLY A 139 -18.67 9.86 -15.63
CA GLY A 139 -18.35 8.66 -14.84
C GLY A 139 -17.84 8.91 -13.41
N ASN A 140 -17.68 7.83 -12.64
CA ASN A 140 -17.18 7.85 -11.24
C ASN A 140 -15.65 8.05 -11.18
N GLN A 141 -15.16 9.20 -11.65
CA GLN A 141 -13.74 9.56 -11.65
C GLN A 141 -13.36 10.47 -10.47
N THR A 142 -14.35 11.03 -9.79
CA THR A 142 -14.21 11.81 -8.55
C THR A 142 -15.27 11.36 -7.55
N GLY A 143 -15.06 11.66 -6.26
CA GLY A 143 -15.96 11.26 -5.18
C GLY A 143 -15.29 10.32 -4.17
N TYR A 144 -16.12 9.53 -3.49
CA TYR A 144 -15.72 8.67 -2.39
C TYR A 144 -15.51 7.24 -2.88
N PHE A 145 -14.34 6.69 -2.59
CA PHE A 145 -13.95 5.36 -3.03
C PHE A 145 -13.53 4.50 -1.85
N THR A 146 -13.65 3.21 -2.02
CA THR A 146 -13.13 2.21 -1.09
C THR A 146 -12.38 1.19 -1.91
N THR A 147 -11.10 1.04 -1.58
CA THR A 147 -10.30 -0.05 -2.11
C THR A 147 -10.23 -1.16 -1.07
N VAL A 148 -10.35 -2.41 -1.50
CA VAL A 148 -10.45 -3.59 -0.65
C VAL A 148 -9.24 -4.49 -0.88
N ASN A 149 -8.75 -5.07 0.21
CA ASN A 149 -7.69 -6.07 0.17
C ASN A 149 -8.23 -7.38 -0.43
N LYS A 150 -8.32 -7.40 -1.76
CA LYS A 150 -8.69 -8.55 -2.58
C LYS A 150 -7.67 -8.68 -3.71
N THR A 151 -7.23 -9.90 -3.98
CA THR A 151 -6.29 -10.21 -5.07
C THR A 151 -6.98 -10.59 -6.37
N THR A 152 -8.24 -10.99 -6.33
CA THR A 152 -9.03 -11.36 -7.53
C THR A 152 -10.47 -10.88 -7.43
N TYR A 153 -11.07 -10.57 -8.59
CA TYR A 153 -12.49 -10.19 -8.71
C TYR A 153 -13.44 -11.39 -8.65
N PHE A 154 -12.98 -12.54 -9.14
CA PHE A 154 -13.78 -13.75 -9.30
C PHE A 154 -13.12 -14.92 -8.60
N SER A 155 -13.94 -15.81 -8.05
CA SER A 155 -13.56 -17.12 -7.53
C SER A 155 -14.61 -18.14 -7.93
N THR A 156 -14.20 -19.37 -8.21
CA THR A 156 -15.14 -20.48 -8.40
C THR A 156 -15.56 -21.04 -7.05
N ALA A 157 -16.66 -21.80 -7.02
CA ALA A 157 -17.13 -22.44 -5.78
C ALA A 157 -16.12 -23.43 -5.15
N PHE A 158 -15.10 -23.84 -5.90
CA PHE A 158 -14.07 -24.78 -5.46
C PHE A 158 -12.74 -24.12 -5.07
N ASP A 159 -12.63 -22.79 -5.20
CA ASP A 159 -11.40 -22.08 -4.89
C ASP A 159 -11.35 -21.70 -3.40
N THR A 160 -10.51 -22.42 -2.65
CA THR A 160 -10.30 -22.22 -1.21
C THR A 160 -9.06 -21.39 -0.88
N SER A 161 -8.34 -20.91 -1.89
CA SER A 161 -7.12 -20.14 -1.67
C SER A 161 -7.40 -18.76 -1.07
N LYS A 162 -6.51 -18.25 -0.21
CA LYS A 162 -6.64 -16.91 0.36
C LYS A 162 -6.59 -15.87 -0.76
N LYS A 163 -7.62 -15.02 -0.85
CA LYS A 163 -7.77 -13.98 -1.87
C LYS A 163 -7.43 -12.58 -1.36
N SER A 164 -6.63 -12.48 -0.31
CA SER A 164 -6.20 -11.21 0.28
C SER A 164 -4.75 -11.30 0.70
N TYR A 165 -4.08 -10.16 0.72
CA TYR A 165 -2.70 -10.05 1.16
C TYR A 165 -2.60 -10.15 2.69
N ASP A 166 -1.59 -10.87 3.19
CA ASP A 166 -1.19 -10.93 4.61
C ASP A 166 -0.46 -9.66 5.05
N THR A 167 -1.11 -8.50 4.92
CA THR A 167 -0.50 -7.20 5.22
C THR A 167 0.07 -7.12 6.64
N ALA A 168 -0.58 -7.71 7.65
CA ALA A 168 -0.08 -7.67 9.02
C ALA A 168 1.24 -8.43 9.18
N LYS A 169 1.36 -9.58 8.51
CA LYS A 169 2.58 -10.38 8.51
C LYS A 169 3.76 -9.59 7.93
N GLU A 170 3.55 -8.97 6.78
CA GLU A 170 4.57 -8.15 6.11
C GLU A 170 4.89 -6.85 6.87
N ILE A 171 3.92 -6.24 7.54
CA ILE A 171 4.18 -5.06 8.38
C ILE A 171 4.90 -5.45 9.68
N SER A 172 4.70 -6.68 10.17
CA SER A 172 5.35 -7.19 11.39
C SER A 172 6.86 -7.30 11.26
N ILE A 173 7.35 -7.61 10.05
CA ILE A 173 8.78 -7.74 9.73
C ILE A 173 9.49 -6.39 9.48
N LEU A 174 8.75 -5.26 9.52
CA LEU A 174 9.34 -3.91 9.44
C LEU A 174 9.98 -3.44 10.76
#